data_AF-A0A4V0IQR9-F1
#
_entry.id   AF-A0A4V0IQR9-F1
#
_cell.length_a   1.000
_cell.length_b   1.000
_cell.length_c   1.000
_cell.angle_alpha   90.00
_cell.angle_beta   90.00
_cell.angle_gamma   90.00
#
_symmetry.space_group_name_H-M   'P 1'
#
loop_
_entity.id
_entity.type
_entity.pdbx_description
1 polymer ?
#
loop_
_entity_poly.entity_id
_entity_poly.type
_entity_poly.pdbx_seq_one_letter_code
_entity_poly.pdbx_strand_id
1 'polypeptide(L)' 'MSQQHKKWIRLVKDKLNSEGMTQTHLARACGVKKSTISELLKYGKGSDKLKNRVCDVLRIDETWVELGE' A
#
# COMPACT_ATOMS: atom_id res chain seq x y z
N MET A 1 -3.81 12.31 8.10
CA MET A 1 -3.45 11.70 6.80
C MET A 1 -3.51 12.76 5.71
N SER A 2 -2.44 12.92 4.94
CA SER A 2 -2.40 13.81 3.77
C SER A 2 -3.34 13.34 2.65
N GLN A 3 -3.64 14.21 1.68
CA GLN A 3 -4.44 13.84 0.51
C GLN A 3 -3.76 12.75 -0.34
N GLN A 4 -2.44 12.84 -0.51
CA GLN A 4 -1.59 11.79 -1.07
C GLN A 4 -1.85 10.43 -0.40
N HIS A 5 -1.84 10.36 0.94
CA HIS A 5 -2.10 9.12 1.68
C HIS A 5 -3.49 8.55 1.40
N LYS A 6 -4.51 9.41 1.33
CA LYS A 6 -5.88 8.96 1.03
C LYS A 6 -6.00 8.42 -0.40
N LYS A 7 -5.41 9.11 -1.39
CA LYS A 7 -5.37 8.67 -2.79
C LYS A 7 -4.66 7.33 -2.90
N TRP A 8 -3.48 7.21 -2.31
CA TRP A 8 -2.69 5.97 -2.32
C TRP A 8 -3.43 4.80 -1.66
N ILE A 9 -4.02 4.97 -0.48
CA ILE A 9 -4.80 3.92 0.19
C ILE A 9 -5.97 3.45 -0.68
N ARG A 10 -6.62 4.38 -1.39
CA ARG A 10 -7.71 4.04 -2.31
C ARG A 10 -7.21 3.14 -3.44
N LEU A 11 -6.13 3.53 -4.13
CA LEU A 11 -5.51 2.73 -5.19
C LEU A 11 -5.11 1.33 -4.71
N VAL A 12 -4.50 1.24 -3.53
CA VAL A 12 -4.10 -0.04 -2.93
C VAL A 12 -5.31 -0.92 -2.66
N LYS A 13 -6.39 -0.37 -2.09
CA LYS A 13 -7.62 -1.15 -1.83
C LYS A 13 -8.31 -1.60 -3.11
N ASP A 14 -8.38 -0.72 -4.11
CA ASP A 14 -9.00 -1.04 -5.39
C ASP A 14 -8.23 -2.17 -6.10
N LYS A 15 -6.89 -2.12 -6.09
CA LYS A 15 -6.04 -3.19 -6.62
C LYS A 15 -6.20 -4.50 -5.88
N LEU A 16 -6.14 -4.49 -4.54
CA LEU A 16 -6.37 -5.69 -3.72
C LEU A 16 -7.69 -6.36 -4.04
N ASN A 17 -8.77 -5.58 -4.21
CA ASN A 17 -10.08 -6.10 -4.58
C ASN A 17 -10.08 -6.67 -5.99
N SER A 18 -9.49 -5.98 -6.97
CA SER A 18 -9.45 -6.42 -8.37
C SER A 18 -8.66 -7.72 -8.57
N GLU A 19 -7.59 -7.92 -7.79
CA GLU A 19 -6.73 -9.11 -7.86
C GLU A 19 -7.15 -10.21 -6.88
N GLY A 20 -8.23 -10.01 -6.11
CA GLY A 20 -8.65 -10.96 -5.06
C GLY A 20 -7.61 -11.17 -3.96
N MET A 21 -6.70 -10.21 -3.79
CA MET A 21 -5.61 -10.28 -2.81
C MET A 21 -6.08 -9.80 -1.44
N THR A 22 -5.71 -10.55 -0.40
CA THR A 22 -5.95 -10.16 0.99
C THR A 22 -4.77 -9.36 1.53
N GLN A 23 -4.96 -8.62 2.63
CA GLN A 23 -3.84 -7.99 3.35
C GLN A 23 -2.79 -9.02 3.81
N THR A 24 -3.19 -10.27 4.05
CA THR A 24 -2.25 -11.36 4.39
C THR A 24 -1.35 -11.72 3.21
N HIS A 25 -1.91 -11.77 1.99
CA HIS A 25 -1.13 -12.00 0.77
C HIS A 25 -0.16 -10.84 0.53
N LEU A 26 -0.64 -9.60 0.63
CA LEU A 26 0.21 -8.42 0.50
C LEU A 26 1.34 -8.39 1.53
N ALA A 27 1.04 -8.69 2.80
CA ALA A 27 2.06 -8.73 3.86
C ALA A 27 3.17 -9.76 3.56
N ARG A 28 2.80 -10.95 3.08
CA ARG A 28 3.76 -11.98 2.65
C ARG A 28 4.62 -11.51 1.49
N ALA A 29 4.03 -10.90 0.46
CA ALA A 29 4.75 -10.39 -0.70
C ALA A 29 5.69 -9.21 -0.37
N CYS A 30 5.30 -8.37 0.60
CA CYS A 30 6.13 -7.29 1.12
C CYS A 30 7.16 -7.75 2.18
N GLY A 31 7.13 -9.01 2.63
CA GLY A 31 8.03 -9.52 3.66
C GLY A 31 7.79 -8.93 5.06
N VAL A 32 6.56 -8.54 5.38
CA VAL A 32 6.18 -7.91 6.67
C VAL A 32 5.05 -8.65 7.36
N LYS A 33 4.76 -8.29 8.61
CA LYS A 33 3.61 -8.81 9.34
C LYS A 33 2.30 -8.21 8.81
N LYS A 34 1.21 -8.97 8.87
CA LYS A 34 -0.14 -8.47 8.52
C LYS A 34 -0.51 -7.21 9.32
N SER A 35 -0.13 -7.15 10.60
CA SER A 35 -0.35 -5.97 11.44
C SER A 35 0.30 -4.70 10.87
N THR A 36 1.50 -4.82 10.29
CA THR A 36 2.20 -3.70 9.64
C THR A 36 1.41 -3.18 8.45
N ILE A 37 0.87 -4.05 7.59
CA ILE A 37 -0.01 -3.63 6.48
C ILE A 37 -1.31 -3.01 7.02
N SER A 38 -1.91 -3.58 8.06
CA SER A 38 -3.11 -3.02 8.67
C SER A 38 -2.87 -1.63 9.26
N GLU A 39 -1.74 -1.39 9.92
CA GLU A 39 -1.37 -0.08 10.46
C GLU A 39 -1.06 0.92 9.34
N LEU A 40 -0.40 0.48 8.28
CA LEU A 40 -0.13 1.28 7.09
C LEU A 40 -1.43 1.76 6.43
N LEU A 41 -2.39 0.86 6.21
CA LEU A 41 -3.65 1.19 5.52
C LEU A 41 -4.65 1.94 6.41
N LYS A 42 -4.55 1.82 7.74
CA LYS A 42 -5.46 2.48 8.69
C LYS A 42 -4.94 3.83 9.17
N TYR A 43 -3.65 3.92 9.45
CA TYR A 43 -3.03 5.07 10.10
C TYR A 43 -1.95 5.76 9.24
N GLY A 44 -1.58 5.19 8.09
CA GLY A 44 -0.48 5.69 7.26
C GLY A 44 0.91 5.43 7.88
N LYS A 45 1.00 4.50 8.84
CA LYS A 45 2.26 4.15 9.50
C LYS A 45 3.09 3.24 8.61
N GLY A 46 4.21 3.73 8.11
CA GLY A 46 5.18 2.94 7.36
C GLY A 46 6.16 3.83 6.61
N SER A 47 7.35 3.28 6.33
CA SER A 47 8.36 3.98 5.55
C SER A 47 7.95 4.13 4.09
N ASP A 48 8.47 5.15 3.42
CA ASP A 48 8.23 5.33 1.99
C ASP A 48 8.76 4.15 1.16
N LYS A 49 9.83 3.49 1.65
CA LYS A 49 10.31 2.21 1.10
C LYS A 49 9.24 1.12 1.13
N LEU A 50 8.48 0.98 2.23
CA LEU A 50 7.40 0.00 2.31
C LEU A 50 6.24 0.38 1.38
N LYS A 51 5.91 1.67 1.28
CA LYS A 51 4.83 2.15 0.40
C LYS A 51 5.17 1.93 -1.08
N ASN A 52 6.40 2.23 -1.50
CA ASN A 52 6.89 1.92 -2.84
C ASN A 52 6.87 0.41 -3.09
N ARG A 53 7.32 -0.40 -2.13
CA ARG A 53 7.26 -1.87 -2.26
C ARG A 53 5.83 -2.39 -2.44
N VAL A 54 4.85 -1.77 -1.79
CA VAL A 54 3.43 -2.10 -1.96
C VAL A 54 2.96 -1.71 -3.37
N CYS A 55 3.36 -0.55 -3.89
CA CYS A 55 3.09 -0.18 -5.29
C CYS A 55 3.68 -1.22 -6.26
N ASP A 56 4.94 -1.63 -6.06
CA ASP A 56 5.61 -2.63 -6.90
C ASP A 56 4.86 -3.97 -6.90
N VAL A 57 4.48 -4.45 -5.71
CA VAL A 57 3.79 -5.74 -5.54
C VAL A 57 2.42 -5.73 -6.20
N LEU A 58 1.68 -4.63 -6.08
CA LEU A 58 0.34 -4.46 -6.65
C LEU A 58 0.36 -3.92 -8.08
N ARG A 59 1.54 -3.74 -8.67
CA ARG A 59 1.75 -3.15 -10.01
C ARG A 59 0.92 -1.87 -10.18
N ILE A 60 1.03 -0.97 -9.21
CA ILE A 60 0.48 0.38 -9.27
C ILE A 60 1.51 1.22 -10.02
N ASP A 61 1.12 1.78 -11.17
CA ASP A 61 2.02 2.52 -12.04
C ASP A 61 2.59 3.78 -11.37
N GLU A 62 1.81 4.42 -10.49
CA GLU A 62 2.23 5.56 -9.68
C GLU A 62 2.93 5.10 -8.38
N THR A 63 4.20 5.48 -8.20
CA THR A 63 4.92 5.25 -6.95
C THR A 63 4.37 6.14 -5.83
N TRP A 64 4.69 5.80 -4.57
CA TRP A 64 4.28 6.64 -3.44
C TRP A 64 4.82 8.07 -3.56
N VAL A 65 6.04 8.22 -4.07
CA VAL A 65 6.73 9.52 -4.19
C VAL A 65 6.04 10.40 -5.24
N GLU A 66 5.73 9.84 -6.42
CA GLU A 66 5.04 10.56 -7.50
C GLU A 66 3.63 11.01 -7.12
N LEU A 67 2.98 10.33 -6.18
CA LEU A 67 1.66 10.74 -5.69
C LEU A 67 1.67 12.00 -4.80
N GLY A 68 2.85 12.43 -4.36
CA GLY A 68 3.05 13.55 -3.44
C GLY A 68 3.60 14.82 -4.09
N GLU A 69 4.05 14.74 -5.33
CA GLU A 69 4.41 15.88 -6.18
C GLU A 69 3.16 16.46 -6.87
#